data_AF-A0A351CLH8-F1
#
_entry.id   AF-A0A351CLH8-F1
#
_cell.length_a   1.000
_cell.length_b   1.000
_cell.length_c   1.000
_cell.angle_alpha   90.00
_cell.angle_beta   90.00
_cell.angle_gamma   90.00
#
_symmetry.space_group_name_H-M   'P 1'
#
loop_
_entity.id
_entity.type
_entity.pdbx_description
1 polymer ?
#
loop_
_entity_poly.entity_id
_entity_poly.type
_entity_poly.pdbx_seq_one_letter_code
_entity_poly.pdbx_strand_id
1 'polypeptide(L)'
;GVWNIEVMDTISNETKYVQAKVVVNATGPWVDSFLKNHSKQTKVDNIRLVKGSHIVVKKLFNHSYAYIFQNSDGRVFFAVPWE
;
A
#
# COMPACT_ATOMS: atom_id res chain seq x y z
N GLY A 1 -23.73 -3.97 18.95
CA GLY A 1 -23.08 -2.71 19.33
C GLY A 1 -22.72 -1.94 18.07
N VAL A 2 -22.50 -0.63 18.17
CA VAL A 2 -21.92 0.19 17.09
C VAL A 2 -20.45 0.45 17.39
N TRP A 3 -19.65 0.64 16.34
CA TRP A 3 -18.30 1.16 16.44
C TRP A 3 -18.35 2.67 16.68
N ASN A 4 -17.50 3.16 17.59
CA ASN A 4 -17.19 4.58 17.71
C ASN A 4 -15.75 4.76 17.20
N ILE A 5 -15.57 5.64 16.23
CA ILE A 5 -14.33 5.81 15.48
C ILE A 5 -13.89 7.26 15.66
N GLU A 6 -12.66 7.45 16.10
CA GLU A 6 -12.01 8.75 16.14
C GLU A 6 -11.16 8.90 14.87
N VAL A 7 -11.30 10.03 14.17
CA VAL A 7 -10.48 10.36 13.00
C VAL A 7 -9.90 11.76 13.18
N MET A 8 -8.64 11.94 12.79
CA MET A 8 -7.96 13.23 12.79
C MET A 8 -7.74 13.66 11.34
N ASP A 9 -8.20 14.86 11.00
CA ASP A 9 -7.89 15.50 9.73
C ASP A 9 -6.42 15.96 9.76
N THR A 10 -5.58 15.42 8.87
CA THR A 10 -4.15 15.73 8.86
C THR A 10 -3.80 17.09 8.25
N ILE A 11 -4.78 17.81 7.70
CA ILE A 11 -4.59 19.16 7.14
C ILE A 11 -4.99 20.20 8.19
N SER A 12 -6.14 20.02 8.83
CA SER A 12 -6.67 20.97 9.82
C SER A 12 -6.32 20.63 11.28
N ASN A 13 -5.85 19.41 11.56
CA ASN A 13 -5.68 18.83 12.89
C ASN A 13 -6.96 18.73 13.71
N GLU A 14 -8.14 18.82 13.09
CA GLU A 14 -9.40 18.62 13.80
C GLU A 14 -9.69 17.13 14.03
N THR A 15 -10.10 16.79 15.25
CA THR A 15 -10.61 15.46 15.60
C THR A 15 -12.13 15.39 15.40
N LYS A 16 -12.59 14.32 14.75
CA LYS A 16 -14.01 14.02 14.53
C LYS A 16 -14.35 12.61 15.02
N TYR A 17 -15.60 12.43 15.41
CA TYR A 17 -16.13 11.15 15.87
C TYR A 17 -17.20 10.64 14.91
N VAL A 18 -17.09 9.37 14.50
CA VAL A 18 -17.99 8.72 13.55
C VAL A 18 -18.52 7.43 14.17
N GLN A 19 -19.81 7.14 13.97
CA GLN A 19 -20.42 5.88 14.38
C GLN A 19 -20.73 5.00 13.17
N ALA A 20 -20.46 3.70 13.28
CA ALA A 20 -20.72 2.75 12.20
C ALA A 20 -21.17 1.39 12.73
N LYS A 21 -21.99 0.66 11.96
CA LYS A 21 -22.34 -0.72 12.27
C LYS A 21 -21.20 -1.70 12.00
N VAL A 22 -20.35 -1.38 11.03
CA VAL A 22 -19.23 -2.21 10.57
C VAL A 22 -18.04 -1.32 10.24
N VAL A 23 -16.83 -1.79 10.55
CA VAL A 23 -15.56 -1.15 10.20
C VAL A 23 -14.70 -2.17 9.45
N VAL A 24 -14.11 -1.76 8.33
CA VAL A 24 -13.20 -2.58 7.52
C VAL A 24 -11.80 -1.98 7.61
N ASN A 25 -10.82 -2.78 8.03
CA ASN A 25 -9.42 -2.38 7.98
C ASN A 25 -8.82 -2.72 6.61
N ALA A 26 -8.75 -1.72 5.72
CA ALA A 26 -8.16 -1.83 4.39
C ALA A 26 -6.86 -1.01 4.25
N THR A 27 -6.06 -0.93 5.33
CA THR A 27 -4.88 -0.04 5.41
C THR A 27 -3.62 -0.60 4.75
N GLY A 28 -3.71 -1.61 3.88
CA GLY A 28 -2.57 -2.10 3.08
C GLY A 28 -1.32 -2.43 3.92
N PRO A 29 -0.13 -1.86 3.60
CA PRO A 29 1.11 -2.05 4.37
C PRO A 29 1.00 -1.78 5.88
N TRP A 30 0.00 -0.99 6.30
CA TRP A 30 -0.17 -0.57 7.69
C TRP A 30 -1.09 -1.48 8.51
N VAL A 31 -1.70 -2.53 7.94
CA VAL A 31 -2.73 -3.34 8.61
C VAL A 31 -2.29 -3.86 9.98
N ASP A 32 -1.05 -4.36 10.08
CA ASP A 32 -0.51 -4.92 11.33
C ASP A 32 -0.29 -3.82 12.37
N SER A 33 0.27 -2.68 11.96
CA SER A 33 0.46 -1.52 12.84
C SER A 33 -0.86 -0.93 13.31
N PHE A 34 -1.87 -0.87 12.43
CA PHE A 34 -3.20 -0.37 12.76
C PHE A 34 -3.85 -1.26 13.83
N LEU A 35 -3.83 -2.58 13.65
CA LEU A 35 -4.40 -3.52 14.61
C LEU A 35 -3.63 -3.55 15.93
N LYS A 36 -2.30 -3.50 15.90
CA LYS A 36 -1.46 -3.43 17.12
C LYS A 36 -1.76 -2.20 17.97
N ASN A 37 -2.01 -1.05 17.33
CA ASN A 37 -2.19 0.23 18.04
C ASN A 37 -3.65 0.52 18.42
N HIS A 38 -4.63 0.02 17.65
CA HIS A 38 -6.04 0.43 17.78
C HIS A 38 -7.02 -0.73 17.99
N SER A 39 -6.53 -1.96 18.09
CA SER A 39 -7.34 -3.15 18.40
C SER A 39 -6.72 -3.93 19.57
N LYS A 40 -7.57 -4.61 20.37
CA LYS A 40 -7.10 -5.54 21.41
C LYS A 40 -6.63 -6.89 20.85
N GLN A 41 -6.57 -7.04 19.53
CA GLN A 41 -6.11 -8.25 18.88
C GLN A 41 -4.59 -8.36 18.95
N THR A 42 -4.11 -9.34 19.70
CA THR A 42 -2.68 -9.55 20.01
C THR A 42 -1.97 -10.52 19.05
N LYS A 43 -2.71 -11.19 18.15
CA LYS A 43 -2.15 -12.05 17.10
C LYS A 43 -2.44 -11.45 15.73
N VAL A 44 -1.52 -10.62 15.25
CA VAL A 44 -1.62 -9.97 13.95
C VAL A 44 -0.25 -10.00 13.32
N ASP A 45 0.15 -11.18 12.88
CA ASP A 45 1.35 -11.34 12.07
C ASP A 45 0.95 -12.19 10.88
N ASN A 46 0.99 -11.59 9.69
CA ASN A 46 1.12 -12.32 8.41
C ASN A 46 1.41 -11.43 7.19
N ILE A 47 1.74 -10.13 7.35
CA ILE A 47 2.15 -9.32 6.19
C ILE A 47 3.68 -9.33 6.03
N ARG A 48 4.14 -9.91 4.92
CA ARG A 48 5.52 -9.73 4.45
C ARG A 48 5.58 -8.52 3.52
N LEU A 49 6.16 -7.43 4.00
CA LEU A 49 6.47 -6.27 3.17
C LEU A 49 7.62 -6.62 2.20
N VAL A 50 7.36 -6.51 0.90
CA VAL A 50 8.36 -6.70 -0.15
C VAL A 50 8.50 -5.41 -0.94
N LYS A 51 9.70 -4.81 -0.92
CA LYS A 51 10.00 -3.58 -1.65
C LYS A 51 10.23 -3.88 -3.14
N GLY A 52 9.50 -3.17 -3.99
CA GLY A 52 9.81 -2.99 -5.42
C GLY A 52 10.27 -1.56 -5.69
N SER A 53 11.05 -1.34 -6.74
CA SER A 53 11.49 0.00 -7.15
C SER A 53 11.58 0.09 -8.66
N HIS A 54 11.41 1.29 -9.20
CA HIS A 54 11.48 1.57 -10.64
C HIS A 54 12.43 2.75 -10.88
N ILE A 55 13.09 2.76 -12.04
CA ILE A 55 13.88 3.89 -12.51
C ILE A 55 13.26 4.43 -13.79
N VAL A 56 13.40 5.74 -14.00
CA VAL A 56 12.96 6.41 -15.23
C VAL A 56 14.19 6.89 -15.99
N VAL A 57 14.22 6.61 -17.29
CA VAL A 57 15.30 7.01 -18.20
C VAL A 57 14.71 7.69 -19.44
N LYS A 58 15.54 8.40 -20.21
CA LYS A 58 15.12 8.91 -21.52
C LYS A 58 14.65 7.76 -22.42
N LYS A 59 13.63 8.03 -23.23
CA LYS A 59 13.07 7.08 -24.19
C LYS A 59 14.17 6.46 -25.07
N LEU A 60 14.21 5.14 -25.14
CA LEU A 60 15.24 4.37 -25.85
C LEU A 60 14.83 3.96 -27.26
N PHE A 61 13.53 3.75 -27.51
CA PHE A 61 13.02 3.22 -28.78
C PHE A 61 11.85 4.04 -29.29
N ASN A 62 11.72 4.19 -30.61
CA ASN A 62 10.61 4.91 -31.24
C ASN A 62 9.40 4.02 -31.54
N HIS A 63 8.92 3.30 -30.54
CA HIS A 63 7.68 2.52 -30.58
C HIS A 63 7.06 2.41 -29.18
N SER A 64 5.83 1.88 -29.10
CA SER A 64 5.06 1.75 -27.85
C SER A 64 5.10 0.35 -27.21
N TYR A 65 5.87 -0.58 -27.77
CA TYR A 65 5.99 -1.92 -27.18
C TYR A 65 6.71 -1.90 -25.83
N ALA A 66 6.19 -2.69 -24.89
CA ALA A 66 6.86 -3.02 -23.64
C ALA A 66 7.69 -4.30 -23.80
N TYR A 67 8.74 -4.41 -23.00
CA TYR A 67 9.59 -5.59 -22.95
C TYR A 67 9.55 -6.24 -21.57
N ILE A 68 9.66 -7.56 -21.58
CA ILE A 68 9.95 -8.39 -20.40
C ILE A 68 11.35 -8.98 -20.57
N PHE A 69 12.18 -8.81 -19.55
CA PHE A 69 13.54 -9.36 -19.52
C PHE A 69 13.61 -10.45 -18.47
N GLN A 70 14.23 -11.57 -18.80
CA GLN A 70 14.51 -12.66 -17.86
C GLN A 70 15.93 -12.49 -17.34
N ASN A 71 16.07 -12.25 -16.03
CA ASN A 71 17.36 -12.10 -15.39
C ASN A 71 17.93 -13.47 -14.99
N SER A 72 19.25 -13.56 -14.85
CA SER A 72 19.94 -14.82 -14.51
C SER A 72 19.58 -15.37 -13.12
N ASP A 73 19.04 -14.52 -12.24
CA ASP A 73 18.52 -14.91 -10.91
C ASP A 73 17.07 -15.45 -10.94
N GLY A 74 16.51 -15.66 -12.13
CA GLY A 74 15.16 -16.21 -12.33
C GLY A 74 14.04 -15.19 -12.13
N ARG A 75 14.34 -13.92 -11.84
CA ARG A 75 13.34 -12.84 -11.80
C ARG A 75 13.15 -12.22 -13.17
N VAL A 76 12.03 -11.54 -13.33
CA VAL A 76 11.75 -10.71 -14.50
C VAL A 76 11.70 -9.25 -14.13
N PHE A 77 12.06 -8.38 -15.06
CA PHE A 77 11.75 -6.95 -14.98
C PHE A 77 11.19 -6.44 -16.30
N PHE A 78 10.49 -5.32 -16.23
CA PHE A 78 9.81 -4.73 -17.38
C PHE A 78 10.49 -3.43 -17.79
N ALA A 79 10.61 -3.21 -19.10
CA ALA A 79 10.80 -1.86 -19.65
C ALA A 79 9.50 -1.45 -20.34
N VAL A 80 8.83 -0.45 -19.76
CA VAL A 80 7.52 0.03 -20.23
C VAL A 80 7.70 1.47 -20.71
N PRO A 81 7.29 1.81 -21.93
CA PRO A 81 7.24 3.21 -22.37
C PRO A 81 6.40 4.05 -21.41
N TRP A 82 6.93 5.22 -21.04
CA TRP A 82 6.36 6.08 -20.01
C TRP A 82 6.45 7.55 -20.45
N GLU A 83 5.42 8.33 -20.14
CA GLU A 83 5.32 9.78 -20.40
C GLU A 83 5.60 10.61 -19.14
#